data_AF-A0A7V9PPL1-F1
#
_entry.id   AF-A0A7V9PPL1-F1
#
_cell.length_a   1.000
_cell.length_b   1.000
_cell.length_c   1.000
_cell.angle_alpha   90.00
_cell.angle_beta   90.00
_cell.angle_gamma   90.00
#
_symmetry.space_group_name_H-M   'P 1'
#
loop_
_entity.id
_entity.type
_entity.pdbx_description
1 polymer ?
#
loop_
_entity_poly.entity_id
_entity_poly.type
_entity_poly.pdbx_seq_one_letter_code
_entity_poly.pdbx_strand_id
1 'polypeptide(L)' 'GDWGEVDEEDKAANERSLKEGTRLLSAYHLKDGTKVWLITEADRSATTLLLPQEY' A
#
# COMPACT_ATOMS: atom_id res chain seq x y z
N GLY A 1 -2.08 8.56 7.12
CA GLY A 1 -3.19 8.05 6.30
C GLY A 1 -3.81 6.84 6.96
N ASP A 2 -4.88 6.29 6.38
CA ASP A 2 -5.50 5.04 6.88
C ASP A 2 -4.63 3.82 6.58
N TRP A 3 -3.98 3.77 5.40
CA TRP A 3 -3.05 2.73 4.91
C TRP A 3 -3.60 1.29 4.89
N GLY A 4 -4.77 1.06 5.48
CA GLY A 4 -5.44 -0.23 5.60
C GLY A 4 -4.72 -1.18 6.56
N GLU A 5 -4.72 -2.46 6.20
CA GLU A 5 -4.20 -3.57 7.01
C GLU A 5 -2.72 -3.85 6.72
N VAL A 6 -1.92 -2.83 6.93
CA VAL A 6 -0.46 -2.90 7.01
C VAL A 6 -0.03 -2.66 8.46
N ASP A 7 1.14 -3.18 8.84
CA ASP A 7 1.63 -3.02 10.21
C ASP A 7 2.09 -1.58 10.50
N GLU A 8 2.36 -1.26 11.77
CA GLU A 8 2.75 0.10 12.16
C GLU A 8 4.09 0.54 11.56
N GLU A 9 4.98 -0.41 11.23
CA GLU A 9 6.26 -0.11 10.58
C GLU A 9 6.05 0.34 9.13
N ASP A 10 5.20 -0.37 8.38
CA ASP A 10 4.80 -0.01 7.03
C ASP A 10 4.02 1.30 6.99
N LYS A 11 3.13 1.55 7.97
CA LYS A 11 2.46 2.85 8.11
C LYS A 11 3.48 3.97 8.31
N ALA A 12 4.45 3.78 9.20
CA ALA A 12 5.51 4.76 9.42
C ALA A 12 6.38 4.96 8.16
N ALA A 13 6.66 3.89 7.41
CA ALA A 13 7.37 3.95 6.14
C ALA A 13 6.59 4.75 5.09
N ASN A 14 5.26 4.59 5.01
CA ASN A 14 4.42 5.42 4.14
C ASN A 14 4.45 6.90 4.53
N GLU A 15 4.35 7.23 5.82
CA GLU A 15 4.43 8.62 6.30
C GLU A 15 5.78 9.27 5.95
N ARG A 16 6.88 8.51 6.02
CA ARG A 16 8.19 8.98 5.52
C ARG A 16 8.19 9.14 4.00
N SER A 17 7.63 8.17 3.29
CA SER A 17 7.56 8.15 1.83
C SER A 17 6.75 9.31 1.25
N LEU A 18 5.80 9.86 2.01
CA LEU A 18 5.10 11.10 1.65
C LEU A 18 6.03 12.33 1.61
N LYS A 19 7.09 12.34 2.44
CA LYS A 19 8.07 13.43 2.48
C LYS A 19 9.24 13.19 1.52
N GLU A 20 9.67 11.94 1.42
CA GLU A 20 10.85 11.53 0.66
C GLU A 20 10.53 11.22 -0.81
N GLY A 21 9.24 11.11 -1.16
CA GLY A 21 8.81 10.85 -2.54
C GLY A 21 9.06 9.41 -3.00
N THR A 22 9.11 8.45 -2.07
CA THR A 22 9.28 7.02 -2.38
C THR A 22 7.94 6.33 -2.53
N ARG A 23 7.96 5.06 -2.96
CA ARG A 23 6.74 4.24 -3.15
C ARG A 23 5.90 4.12 -1.87
N LEU A 24 4.59 3.95 -2.04
CA LEU A 24 3.65 3.70 -0.95
C LEU A 24 3.11 2.27 -1.03
N LEU A 25 2.84 1.67 0.12
CA LEU A 25 2.22 0.36 0.25
C LEU A 25 0.94 0.46 1.07
N SER A 26 -0.16 -0.13 0.62
CA SER A 26 -1.38 -0.23 1.41
C SER A 26 -2.02 -1.59 1.19
N ALA A 27 -2.87 -2.02 2.12
CA ALA A 27 -3.54 -3.31 1.99
C ALA A 27 -5.00 -3.21 2.45
N TYR A 28 -5.92 -3.74 1.66
CA TYR A 28 -7.35 -3.69 1.96
C TYR A 28 -8.00 -5.05 1.76
N HIS A 29 -9.15 -5.24 2.38
CA HIS A 29 -9.99 -6.41 2.16
C HIS A 29 -11.15 -6.03 1.24
N LEU A 30 -11.33 -6.81 0.17
CA LEU A 30 -12.53 -6.74 -0.66
C LEU A 30 -13.75 -7.26 0.13
N LYS A 31 -14.95 -7.03 -0.42
CA LYS A 31 -16.20 -7.45 0.23
C LYS A 31 -16.28 -8.96 0.47
N ASP A 32 -15.59 -9.76 -0.33
CA ASP A 32 -15.51 -11.21 -0.20
C ASP A 32 -14.42 -11.69 0.77
N GLY A 33 -13.70 -10.76 1.42
CA GLY A 33 -12.60 -11.06 2.33
C GLY A 33 -11.26 -11.33 1.63
N THR A 34 -11.15 -11.10 0.33
CA THR A 34 -9.85 -11.18 -0.36
C THR A 34 -8.98 -9.99 0.01
N LYS A 35 -7.79 -10.24 0.57
CA LYS A 35 -6.77 -9.21 0.79
C LYS A 35 -6.21 -8.74 -0.55
N VAL A 36 -6.05 -7.44 -0.74
CA VAL A 36 -5.40 -6.84 -1.92
C VAL A 36 -4.31 -5.90 -1.46
N TRP A 37 -3.16 -5.98 -2.11
CA TRP A 37 -2.04 -5.06 -1.90
C TRP A 37 -2.10 -3.96 -2.95
N LEU A 38 -1.90 -2.72 -2.53
CA LEU A 38 -1.82 -1.55 -3.39
C LEU A 38 -0.41 -0.98 -3.28
N ILE A 39 0.31 -0.99 -4.39
CA ILE A 39 1.66 -0.40 -4.49
C ILE A 39 1.53 0.82 -5.38
N THR A 40 1.78 2.00 -4.82
CA THR A 40 1.80 3.25 -5.58
C THR A 40 3.23 3.69 -5.80
N GLU A 41 3.59 3.95 -7.05
CA GLU A 41 4.95 4.35 -7.42
C GLU A 41 5.38 5.66 -6.77
N ALA A 42 6.70 5.85 -6.68
CA ALA A 42 7.34 7.03 -6.08
C ALA A 42 6.80 8.36 -6.61
N ASP A 43 6.63 8.45 -7.92
CA ASP A 43 6.10 9.61 -8.63
C ASP A 43 4.57 9.69 -8.67
N ARG A 44 3.88 8.71 -8.04
CA ARG A 44 2.42 8.56 -8.04
C ARG A 44 1.82 8.41 -9.44
N SER A 45 2.62 8.03 -10.44
CA SER A 45 2.16 7.87 -11.83
C SER A 45 1.28 6.64 -12.04
N ALA A 46 1.46 5.62 -11.21
CA ALA A 46 0.74 4.36 -11.29
C ALA A 46 0.49 3.76 -9.89
N THR A 47 -0.60 3.01 -9.80
CA THR A 47 -0.92 2.16 -8.66
C THR A 47 -1.21 0.75 -9.15
N THR A 48 -0.40 -0.21 -8.72
CA THR A 48 -0.57 -1.63 -9.02
C THR A 48 -1.35 -2.28 -7.89
N LEU A 49 -2.37 -3.05 -8.25
CA LEU A 49 -3.12 -3.89 -7.32
C LEU A 49 -2.66 -5.34 -7.49
N LEU A 50 -2.26 -5.98 -6.40
CA LEU A 50 -1.83 -7.38 -6.36
C LEU A 50 -2.74 -8.19 -5.46
N LEU A 51 -3.19 -9.34 -5.95
CA LEU A 51 -3.84 -10.36 -5.12
C LEU A 51 -2.80 -11.04 -4.21
N PRO A 52 -3.21 -11.73 -3.14
CA PRO A 52 -2.27 -12.37 -2.21
C PRO A 52 -1.43 -13.47 -2.87
N GLN A 53 -1.89 -13.99 -4.00
CA GLN A 53 -1.22 -15.03 -4.78
C GLN A 53 -0.17 -14.43 -5.74
N GLU A 54 -0.19 -13.11 -5.95
CA GLU A 54 0.69 -12.38 -6.86
C GLU A 54 1.77 -11.57 -6.11
N TYR A 55 1.70 -11.58 -4.77
CA TYR A 55 2.63 -10.87 -3.89
C TYR A 55 3.80 -11.76 -3.44
#